data_AF-A0A9Q4EW07-F1
#
_entry.id   AF-A0A9Q4EW07-F1
#
_cell.length_a   1.000
_cell.length_b   1.000
_cell.length_c   1.000
_cell.angle_alpha   90.00
_cell.angle_beta   90.00
_cell.angle_gamma   90.00
#
_symmetry.space_group_name_H-M   'P 1'
#
loop_
_entity.id
_entity.type
_entity.pdbx_description
1 polymer ?
#
loop_
_entity_poly.entity_id
_entity_poly.type
_entity_poly.pdbx_seq_one_letter_code
_entity_poly.pdbx_strand_id
1 'polypeptide(L)' 'MNVSYLSKRFAEMKKYETDCMNKLMDFAKFLYIQGHLSTTEFRNSMKVLEANGAESPAYELN' A
#
# COMPACT_ATOMS: atom_id res chain seq x y z
N MET A 1 -9.97 -2.27 0.81
CA MET A 1 -9.76 -1.15 -0.13
C MET A 1 -9.29 -1.72 -1.46
N ASN A 2 -9.54 -1.05 -2.59
CA ASN A 2 -9.10 -1.49 -3.93
C ASN A 2 -7.81 -0.74 -4.34
N VAL A 3 -6.91 -1.39 -5.08
CA VAL A 3 -5.65 -0.81 -5.62
C VAL A 3 -5.89 0.51 -6.34
N SER A 4 -6.91 0.61 -7.18
CA SER A 4 -7.19 1.85 -7.94
C SER A 4 -7.42 3.06 -7.03
N TYR A 5 -8.03 2.85 -5.87
CA TYR A 5 -8.21 3.93 -4.88
C TYR A 5 -6.87 4.33 -4.25
N LEU A 6 -6.02 3.34 -3.95
CA LEU A 6 -4.71 3.53 -3.34
C LEU A 6 -3.77 4.27 -4.30
N SER A 7 -3.76 3.91 -5.58
CA SER A 7 -3.00 4.61 -6.63
C SER A 7 -3.48 6.05 -6.83
N LYS A 8 -4.79 6.28 -6.82
CA LYS A 8 -5.34 7.65 -6.93
C LYS A 8 -4.92 8.52 -5.75
N ARG A 9 -5.07 8.01 -4.53
CA ARG A 9 -4.62 8.70 -3.30
C ARG A 9 -3.12 8.95 -3.28
N PHE A 10 -2.34 7.99 -3.78
CA PHE A 10 -0.90 8.15 -3.93
C PHE A 10 -0.59 9.33 -4.85
N ALA A 11 -1.21 9.39 -6.02
CA ALA A 11 -1.00 10.47 -6.98
C ALA A 11 -1.40 11.84 -6.43
N GLU A 12 -2.52 11.92 -5.73
CA GLU A 12 -3.00 13.16 -5.09
C GLU A 12 -2.00 13.69 -4.05
N MET A 13 -1.38 12.80 -3.26
CA MET A 13 -0.50 13.16 -2.15
C MET A 13 0.96 13.34 -2.58
N LYS A 14 1.48 12.49 -3.47
CA LYS A 14 2.86 12.51 -3.94
C LYS A 14 3.08 13.37 -5.18
N LYS A 15 2.00 13.80 -5.84
CA LYS A 15 2.00 14.61 -7.08
C LYS A 15 2.61 13.90 -8.29
N TYR A 16 2.64 12.57 -8.27
CA TYR A 16 3.01 11.73 -9.41
C TYR A 16 2.34 10.35 -9.31
N GLU A 17 2.17 9.68 -10.44
CA GLU A 17 1.52 8.36 -10.50
C GLU A 17 2.50 7.21 -10.26
N THR A 18 2.00 6.09 -9.75
CA THR A 18 2.79 4.87 -9.66
C THR A 18 1.93 3.63 -9.92
N ASP A 19 2.50 2.73 -10.72
CA ASP A 19 2.04 1.37 -10.99
C ASP A 19 2.82 0.32 -10.17
N CYS A 20 3.87 0.76 -9.46
CA CYS A 20 4.70 -0.10 -8.65
C CYS A 20 3.96 -0.52 -7.37
N MET A 21 3.60 -1.80 -7.31
CA MET A 21 2.83 -2.36 -6.19
C MET A 21 3.59 -2.28 -4.85
N ASN A 22 4.93 -2.36 -4.87
CA ASN A 22 5.75 -2.15 -3.66
C ASN A 22 5.63 -0.71 -3.13
N LYS A 23 5.65 0.30 -4.02
CA LYS A 23 5.46 1.70 -3.60
C LYS A 23 4.06 1.94 -3.04
N LEU A 24 3.04 1.30 -3.63
CA LEU A 24 1.68 1.33 -3.10
C LEU A 24 1.57 0.64 -1.73
N MET A 25 2.31 -0.45 -1.52
CA MET A 25 2.38 -1.14 -0.23
C MET A 25 3.02 -0.29 0.85
N ASP A 26 4.14 0.36 0.55
CA ASP A 26 4.78 1.29 1.48
C ASP A 26 3.88 2.49 1.79
N PHE A 27 3.13 2.96 0.79
CA PHE A 27 2.14 4.01 1.00
C PHE A 27 0.96 3.54 1.87
N ALA A 28 0.47 2.32 1.69
CA ALA A 28 -0.57 1.74 2.55
C ALA A 28 -0.10 1.64 4.01
N LYS A 29 1.16 1.22 4.24
CA LYS A 29 1.79 1.22 5.58
C LYS A 29 1.84 2.64 6.17
N PHE A 30 2.27 3.61 5.38
CA PHE A 30 2.29 5.02 5.79
C PHE A 30 0.90 5.51 6.22
N LEU A 31 -0.14 5.29 5.41
CA LEU A 31 -1.50 5.71 5.73
C LEU A 31 -2.03 5.03 7.00
N TYR A 32 -1.72 3.75 7.23
CA TYR A 32 -2.08 3.05 8.45
C TYR A 32 -1.42 3.65 9.69
N ILE A 33 -0.11 3.93 9.63
CA ILE A 33 0.64 4.55 10.75
C ILE A 33 0.10 5.94 11.08
N GLN A 34 -0.34 6.70 10.08
CA GLN A 34 -0.95 8.02 10.27
C GLN A 34 -2.42 7.96 10.74
N GLY A 35 -2.99 6.76 10.93
CA GLY A 35 -4.38 6.59 11.35
C GLY A 35 -5.41 6.86 10.24
N HIS A 36 -4.98 6.96 8.99
CA HIS A 36 -5.87 7.15 7.83
C HIS A 36 -6.51 5.84 7.33
N LEU A 37 -5.99 4.68 7.77
CA LEU A 37 -6.60 3.38 7.50
C LEU A 37 -6.97 2.69 8.81
N SER A 38 -8.16 2.09 8.83
CA SER A 38 -8.48 1.08 9.83
C SER A 38 -7.62 -0.18 9.63
N THR A 39 -7.48 -0.99 10.69
CA THR A 39 -6.76 -2.26 10.62
C THR A 39 -7.34 -3.20 9.55
N THR A 40 -8.66 -3.17 9.33
CA THR A 40 -9.32 -3.97 8.29
C THR A 40 -8.99 -3.46 6.88
N GLU A 41 -9.01 -2.15 6.66
CA GLU A 41 -8.64 -1.56 5.37
C GLU A 41 -7.17 -1.79 5.04
N PHE A 42 -6.29 -1.68 6.03
CA PHE A 42 -4.87 -1.97 5.88
C PHE A 42 -4.66 -3.43 5.46
N ARG A 43 -5.18 -4.40 6.23
CA ARG A 43 -5.03 -5.84 5.91
C ARG A 43 -5.59 -6.19 4.53
N ASN A 44 -6.73 -5.63 4.17
CA ASN A 44 -7.33 -5.85 2.85
C ASN A 44 -6.44 -5.25 1.74
N SER A 45 -5.87 -4.07 1.96
CA SER A 45 -4.93 -3.45 1.01
C SER A 45 -3.68 -4.31 0.82
N MET A 46 -3.08 -4.81 1.91
CA MET A 46 -1.90 -5.68 1.86
C MET A 46 -2.15 -6.93 1.03
N LYS A 47 -3.23 -7.67 1.32
CA LYS A 47 -3.59 -8.89 0.57
C LYS A 47 -3.75 -8.65 -0.92
N VAL A 48 -4.42 -7.56 -1.29
CA VAL A 48 -4.65 -7.24 -2.70
C VAL A 48 -3.33 -6.86 -3.37
N LEU A 49 -2.49 -6.05 -2.72
CA LEU A 49 -1.20 -5.66 -3.28
C LEU A 49 -0.27 -6.88 -3.44
N GLU A 50 -0.21 -7.78 -2.45
CA GLU A 50 0.54 -9.04 -2.53
C GLU A 50 0.07 -9.92 -3.68
N ALA A 51 -1.25 -10.07 -3.84
CA ALA A 51 -1.83 -10.81 -4.97
C ALA A 51 -1.51 -10.18 -6.34
N ASN A 52 -1.16 -8.90 -6.38
CA ASN A 52 -0.74 -8.17 -7.59
C ASN A 52 0.79 -8.08 -7.73
N GLY A 53 1.55 -8.88 -6.97
CA GLY A 53 3.01 -8.96 -7.08
C GLY A 53 3.78 -7.95 -6.24
N ALA A 54 3.14 -7.31 -5.25
CA ALA A 54 3.89 -6.60 -4.24
C ALA A 54 4.59 -7.60 -3.31
N GLU A 55 5.88 -7.40 -3.12
CA GLU A 55 6.67 -8.15 -2.17
C GLU A 55 6.93 -7.24 -0.97
N SER A 56 6.44 -7.63 0.21
CA SER A 56 7.00 -7.04 1.41
C SER A 56 8.48 -7.45 1.45
N PRO A 57 9.41 -6.55 1.79
CA PRO A 57 10.76 -6.96 2.11
C PRO A 57 10.64 -8.12 3.10
N ALA A 58 11.11 -9.30 2.70
CA ALA A 58 11.43 -10.33 3.67
C ALA A 58 12.50 -9.68 4.52
N TYR A 59 12.10 -9.12 5.67
CA TYR A 59 13.07 -8.92 6.73
C TYR A 59 13.55 -10.32 7.01
N GLU A 60 14.66 -10.71 6.39
CA GLU A 60 15.36 -11.92 6.77
C GLU A 60 15.61 -11.76 8.26
N LEU A 61 14.83 -12.50 9.03
CA LEU A 61 15.03 -12.70 10.46
C LEU A 61 16.32 -13.51 10.55
N ASN A 62 17.46 -12.81 10.42
CA ASN A 62 18.78 -13.30 10.78
C ASN A 62 18.94 -13.26 12.29
#